data_AF-A0A238BY83-F1
#
_entry.id   AF-A0A238BY83-F1
#
_cell.length_a   1.000
_cell.length_b   1.000
_cell.length_c   1.000
_cell.angle_alpha   90.00
_cell.angle_beta   90.00
_cell.angle_gamma   90.00
#
_symmetry.space_group_name_H-M   'P 1'
#
loop_
_entity.id
_entity.type
_entity.pdbx_description
1 polymer ?
#
loop_
_entity_poly.entity_id
_entity_poly.type
_entity_poly.pdbx_seq_one_letter_code
_entity_poly.pdbx_strand_id
1 'polypeptide(L)'
;MKRFSLNLSIPRKKELILSQFVTEVSSFVRVMNWDYCEEGPKYWPNADGHNQSPINLDLSLVKHITVDPLKFLNYDVKLKGEIVNNGHSVQVTPRFENSVPEIQGGGFDQTYRFVQYHFHWGLHDNEGSEHTLAGLHYPAELHLVHEGLTNPNKIAVVGVFFVLGDDDKALHQECTVLNKIIDPTQSQPIQEIVLNDKLPKNRKSFWRYMGSLTTPPCSEVVTWTIFTEPIVITKSQLALFRNLHDKTGHTMKNFRPVQKLYSRELQLMNIDFIRLFGIIAFQHRKRTLTKRKLQLLCFKPTKIYPKIIWHRNSSLSHYMCSILDGRIKNVEMNTSNPA
;
A
#
# COMPACT_ATOMS: atom_id res chain seq x y z
N MET A 1 11.95 64.37 -20.40
CA MET A 1 11.51 63.01 -20.82
C MET A 1 12.27 61.98 -19.99
N LYS A 2 11.68 61.49 -18.89
CA LYS A 2 12.26 60.40 -18.08
C LYS A 2 11.60 59.10 -18.51
N ARG A 3 12.36 58.17 -19.10
CA ARG A 3 11.92 56.80 -19.38
C ARG A 3 11.97 56.01 -18.07
N PHE A 4 10.81 55.64 -17.55
CA PHE A 4 10.67 54.63 -16.50
C PHE A 4 10.67 53.25 -17.16
N SER A 5 11.68 52.45 -16.87
CA SER A 5 11.72 51.02 -17.21
C SER A 5 10.99 50.25 -16.12
N LEU A 6 9.74 49.86 -16.37
CA LEU A 6 9.05 48.88 -15.52
C LEU A 6 9.64 47.49 -15.79
N ASN A 7 10.50 47.01 -14.90
CA ASN A 7 10.84 45.60 -14.81
C ASN A 7 9.66 44.87 -14.14
N LEU A 8 8.70 44.43 -14.94
CA LEU A 8 7.71 43.43 -14.54
C LEU A 8 8.42 42.07 -14.50
N SER A 9 8.82 41.66 -13.30
CA SER A 9 9.29 40.30 -13.02
C SER A 9 8.11 39.32 -13.20
N ILE A 10 8.11 38.64 -14.34
CA ILE A 10 7.21 37.53 -14.65
C ILE A 10 7.48 36.38 -13.65
N PRO A 11 6.52 35.96 -12.80
CA PRO A 11 6.70 34.79 -11.96
C PRO A 11 6.81 33.54 -12.84
N ARG A 12 7.85 32.74 -12.63
CA ARG A 12 8.09 31.49 -13.37
C ARG A 12 6.96 30.49 -13.08
N LYS A 13 6.16 30.17 -14.10
CA LYS A 13 5.21 29.06 -14.14
C LYS A 13 5.89 27.70 -13.88
N LYS A 14 6.08 27.30 -12.62
CA LYS A 14 6.53 25.92 -12.29
C LYS A 14 5.80 25.23 -11.14
N GLU A 15 4.71 25.79 -10.62
CA GLU A 15 3.96 25.18 -9.49
C GLU A 15 2.52 24.71 -9.83
N LEU A 16 2.17 24.55 -11.11
CA LEU A 16 0.77 24.37 -11.53
C LEU A 16 0.45 23.09 -12.34
N ILE A 17 1.18 21.99 -12.14
CA ILE A 17 0.93 20.76 -12.91
C ILE A 17 -0.08 19.82 -12.21
N LEU A 18 -0.18 19.85 -10.87
CA LEU A 18 -1.19 19.06 -10.13
C LEU A 18 -2.61 19.63 -10.24
N SER A 19 -2.77 20.95 -10.35
CA SER A 19 -4.11 21.51 -10.59
C SER A 19 -4.59 21.14 -11.98
N GLN A 20 -3.75 21.21 -13.02
CA GLN A 20 -4.18 20.95 -14.40
C GLN A 20 -4.37 19.47 -14.74
N PHE A 21 -3.63 18.52 -14.19
CA PHE A 21 -3.97 17.10 -14.42
C PHE A 21 -5.23 16.65 -13.68
N VAL A 22 -5.53 17.26 -12.51
CA VAL A 22 -6.79 17.02 -11.81
C VAL A 22 -7.94 17.81 -12.46
N THR A 23 -7.66 18.94 -13.13
CA THR A 23 -8.69 19.84 -13.68
C THR A 23 -8.90 19.76 -15.20
N GLU A 24 -7.95 19.27 -16.03
CA GLU A 24 -8.17 18.98 -17.46
C GLU A 24 -8.80 17.60 -17.69
N VAL A 25 -8.67 16.66 -16.76
CA VAL A 25 -9.53 15.47 -16.74
C VAL A 25 -10.96 15.85 -16.33
N SER A 26 -11.15 16.97 -15.62
CA SER A 26 -12.47 17.47 -15.22
C SER A 26 -13.29 18.11 -16.35
N SER A 27 -12.70 18.43 -17.52
CA SER A 27 -13.45 19.08 -18.61
C SER A 27 -13.99 18.11 -19.67
N PHE A 28 -13.66 16.81 -19.59
CA PHE A 28 -14.22 15.79 -20.50
C PHE A 28 -14.67 14.48 -19.84
N VAL A 29 -14.49 14.33 -18.53
CA VAL A 29 -15.11 13.26 -17.75
C VAL A 29 -16.36 13.85 -17.13
N ARG A 30 -17.56 13.40 -17.55
CA ARG A 30 -18.75 13.50 -16.70
C ARG A 30 -18.29 13.10 -15.30
N VAL A 31 -18.41 13.98 -14.30
CA VAL A 31 -18.07 13.66 -12.90
C VAL A 31 -18.67 12.29 -12.59
N MET A 32 -17.85 11.24 -12.66
CA MET A 32 -18.36 9.88 -12.53
C MET A 32 -18.57 9.69 -11.04
N ASN A 33 -19.83 9.72 -10.63
CA ASN A 33 -20.21 9.40 -9.28
C ASN A 33 -19.94 7.90 -9.09
N TRP A 34 -18.94 7.56 -8.27
CA TRP A 34 -18.58 6.18 -7.94
C TRP A 34 -18.48 6.05 -6.44
N ASP A 35 -18.72 4.86 -5.89
CA ASP A 35 -18.55 4.58 -4.47
C ASP A 35 -18.15 3.10 -4.26
N TYR A 36 -18.20 2.61 -3.02
CA TYR A 36 -17.94 1.21 -2.66
C TYR A 36 -19.23 0.41 -2.38
N CYS A 37 -20.39 1.02 -2.55
CA CYS A 37 -21.71 0.50 -2.21
C CYS A 37 -22.58 0.37 -3.47
N GLU A 38 -23.37 1.40 -3.79
CA GLU A 38 -24.36 1.39 -4.87
C GLU A 38 -23.68 1.35 -6.25
N GLU A 39 -22.73 2.26 -6.46
CA GLU A 39 -21.88 2.34 -7.65
C GLU A 39 -20.52 1.67 -7.40
N GLY A 40 -20.59 0.47 -6.82
CA GLY A 40 -19.44 -0.28 -6.33
C GLY A 40 -18.47 -0.77 -7.42
N PRO A 41 -17.34 -1.40 -7.02
CA PRO A 41 -16.23 -1.78 -7.91
C PRO A 41 -16.58 -2.55 -9.18
N LYS A 42 -17.70 -3.27 -9.20
CA LYS A 42 -18.19 -4.01 -10.36
C LYS A 42 -18.65 -3.08 -11.51
N TYR A 43 -19.06 -1.86 -11.19
CA TYR A 43 -19.65 -0.90 -12.12
C TYR A 43 -18.67 0.20 -12.53
N TRP A 44 -17.45 0.19 -11.98
CA TRP A 44 -16.48 1.23 -12.23
C TRP A 44 -16.00 1.23 -13.70
N PRO A 45 -15.82 2.43 -14.30
CA PRO A 45 -15.30 2.56 -15.65
C PRO A 45 -13.84 2.11 -15.73
N ASN A 46 -13.46 1.53 -16.87
CA ASN A 46 -12.09 1.07 -17.16
C ASN A 46 -11.51 0.10 -16.11
N ALA A 47 -12.39 -0.57 -15.37
CA ALA A 47 -12.04 -1.50 -14.29
C ALA A 47 -11.83 -2.95 -14.79
N ASP A 48 -11.86 -3.17 -16.10
CA ASP A 48 -11.82 -4.47 -16.80
C ASP A 48 -10.50 -4.74 -17.55
N GLY A 49 -9.51 -3.86 -17.39
CA GLY A 49 -8.18 -4.03 -17.97
C GLY A 49 -7.41 -5.27 -17.47
N HIS A 50 -6.30 -5.59 -18.14
CA HIS A 50 -5.52 -6.81 -17.87
C HIS A 50 -4.41 -6.59 -16.83
N ASN A 51 -4.18 -5.35 -16.40
CA ASN A 51 -3.21 -4.98 -15.38
C ASN A 51 -3.89 -4.30 -14.18
N GLN A 52 -5.13 -4.65 -13.89
CA GLN A 52 -5.87 -4.07 -12.77
C GLN A 52 -5.32 -4.50 -11.40
N SER A 53 -5.41 -3.59 -10.44
CA SER A 53 -5.05 -3.77 -9.03
C SER A 53 -6.30 -3.65 -8.15
N PRO A 54 -6.32 -4.23 -6.93
CA PRO A 54 -5.24 -4.97 -6.28
C PRO A 54 -5.17 -6.43 -6.76
N ILE A 55 -4.15 -7.18 -6.32
CA ILE A 55 -3.99 -8.62 -6.61
C ILE A 55 -3.78 -9.44 -5.34
N ASN A 56 -3.95 -10.76 -5.44
CA ASN A 56 -3.45 -11.70 -4.44
C ASN A 56 -1.94 -11.92 -4.60
N LEU A 57 -1.19 -11.73 -3.52
CA LEU A 57 0.24 -12.00 -3.42
C LEU A 57 0.43 -13.48 -3.10
N ASP A 58 0.67 -14.28 -4.14
CA ASP A 58 0.87 -15.72 -4.05
C ASP A 58 2.34 -16.09 -4.22
N LEU A 59 2.93 -16.75 -3.22
CA LEU A 59 4.32 -17.21 -3.28
C LEU A 59 4.56 -18.26 -4.37
N SER A 60 3.54 -19.00 -4.81
CA SER A 60 3.71 -20.01 -5.85
C SER A 60 3.89 -19.41 -7.25
N LEU A 61 3.54 -18.14 -7.43
CA LEU A 61 3.56 -17.44 -8.71
C LEU A 61 4.69 -16.41 -8.81
N VAL A 62 5.60 -16.40 -7.85
CA VAL A 62 6.56 -15.32 -7.68
C VAL A 62 7.90 -15.62 -8.34
N LYS A 63 8.48 -14.59 -8.95
CA LYS A 63 9.88 -14.59 -9.37
C LYS A 63 10.74 -13.91 -8.31
N HIS A 64 11.76 -14.62 -7.85
CA HIS A 64 12.73 -14.06 -6.91
C HIS A 64 13.73 -13.21 -7.66
N ILE A 65 13.93 -11.98 -7.18
CA ILE A 65 14.86 -11.02 -7.78
C ILE A 65 15.70 -10.41 -6.66
N THR A 66 17.00 -10.23 -6.91
CA THR A 66 17.88 -9.48 -6.02
C THR A 66 18.14 -8.10 -6.63
N VAL A 67 17.95 -7.05 -5.84
CA VAL A 67 18.14 -5.66 -6.26
C VAL A 67 18.81 -4.87 -5.15
N ASP A 68 19.42 -3.75 -5.53
CA ASP A 68 19.84 -2.74 -4.56
C ASP A 68 18.66 -2.29 -3.68
N PRO A 69 18.92 -1.90 -2.43
CA PRO A 69 17.87 -1.47 -1.51
C PRO A 69 17.03 -0.31 -2.08
N LEU A 70 15.72 -0.37 -1.83
CA LEU A 70 14.84 0.78 -2.03
C LEU A 70 15.22 1.88 -1.04
N LYS A 71 15.53 3.07 -1.55
CA LYS A 71 15.95 4.23 -0.77
C LYS A 71 14.78 5.18 -0.57
N PHE A 72 14.67 5.70 0.65
CA PHE A 72 13.67 6.68 1.07
C PHE A 72 14.41 7.94 1.48
N LEU A 73 14.19 9.04 0.75
CA LEU A 73 14.86 10.31 0.97
C LEU A 73 13.90 11.29 1.64
N ASN A 74 14.36 12.00 2.67
CA ASN A 74 13.57 13.00 3.43
C ASN A 74 12.32 12.43 4.14
N TYR A 75 12.23 11.12 4.33
CA TYR A 75 11.11 10.47 5.03
C TYR A 75 11.09 10.70 6.55
N ASP A 76 12.22 11.11 7.12
CA ASP A 76 12.36 11.45 8.54
C ASP A 76 12.03 12.92 8.83
N VAL A 77 11.78 13.72 7.78
CA VAL A 77 11.40 15.13 7.93
C VAL A 77 9.97 15.21 8.45
N LYS A 78 9.75 16.07 9.44
CA LYS A 78 8.43 16.38 9.97
C LYS A 78 7.68 17.29 9.00
N LEU A 79 6.54 16.82 8.52
CA LEU A 79 5.72 17.51 7.54
C LEU A 79 4.46 18.09 8.19
N LYS A 80 3.99 19.20 7.61
CA LYS A 80 2.66 19.75 7.85
C LYS A 80 1.82 19.49 6.62
N GLY A 81 0.50 19.44 6.77
CA GLY A 81 -0.39 19.16 5.66
C GLY A 81 -1.84 19.41 5.99
N GLU A 82 -2.68 18.76 5.18
CA GLU A 82 -4.11 18.67 5.36
C GLU A 82 -4.51 17.19 5.34
N ILE A 83 -5.38 16.83 6.27
CA ILE A 83 -6.08 15.54 6.28
C ILE A 83 -7.54 15.79 5.93
N VAL A 84 -8.11 14.96 5.06
CA VAL A 84 -9.48 15.12 4.57
C VAL A 84 -10.16 13.77 4.52
N ASN A 85 -11.42 13.73 4.95
CA ASN A 85 -12.34 12.67 4.54
C ASN A 85 -12.90 13.09 3.17
N ASN A 86 -12.42 12.49 2.08
CA ASN A 86 -12.89 12.84 0.73
C ASN A 86 -14.16 12.07 0.32
N GLY A 87 -14.76 11.33 1.25
CA GLY A 87 -15.92 10.47 1.04
C GLY A 87 -15.59 9.09 0.45
N HIS A 88 -14.34 8.85 0.06
CA HIS A 88 -13.84 7.55 -0.39
C HIS A 88 -12.73 6.98 0.51
N SER A 89 -12.01 7.86 1.21
CA SER A 89 -10.92 7.52 2.10
C SER A 89 -10.59 8.71 3.01
N VAL A 90 -9.72 8.46 3.98
CA VAL A 90 -8.91 9.50 4.64
C VAL A 90 -7.66 9.71 3.81
N GLN A 91 -7.51 10.90 3.24
CA GLN A 91 -6.33 11.29 2.49
C GLN A 91 -5.54 12.36 3.24
N VAL A 92 -4.22 12.22 3.24
CA VAL A 92 -3.31 13.24 3.77
C VAL A 92 -2.43 13.76 2.66
N THR A 93 -2.46 15.08 2.49
CA THR A 93 -1.66 15.82 1.51
C THR A 93 -0.70 16.75 2.25
N PRO A 94 0.60 16.41 2.35
CA PRO A 94 1.58 17.29 2.95
C PRO A 94 1.84 18.54 2.09
N ARG A 95 2.21 19.63 2.75
CA ARG A 95 2.76 20.84 2.15
C ARG A 95 4.27 20.78 2.24
N PHE A 96 4.94 20.87 1.10
CA PHE A 96 6.41 20.84 1.03
C PHE A 96 6.95 22.26 0.94
N GLU A 97 7.66 22.72 1.96
CA GLU A 97 8.32 24.04 1.95
C GLU A 97 9.74 23.96 1.38
N ASN A 98 10.43 22.84 1.58
CA ASN A 98 11.83 22.64 1.17
C ASN A 98 12.02 21.27 0.48
N SER A 99 12.28 20.23 1.29
CA SER A 99 12.67 18.91 0.82
C SER A 99 11.46 18.01 0.63
N VAL A 100 11.10 17.76 -0.62
CA VAL A 100 10.05 16.79 -0.97
C VAL A 100 10.57 15.37 -0.68
N PRO A 101 9.79 14.51 -0.01
CA PRO A 101 10.14 13.11 0.16
C PRO A 101 10.17 12.38 -1.18
N GLU A 102 11.15 11.49 -1.37
CA GLU A 102 11.36 10.78 -2.63
C GLU A 102 11.70 9.31 -2.39
N ILE A 103 11.42 8.48 -3.40
CA ILE A 103 11.85 7.08 -3.47
C ILE A 103 12.66 6.83 -4.74
N GLN A 104 13.69 6.00 -4.63
CA GLN A 104 14.54 5.58 -5.75
C GLN A 104 15.28 4.27 -5.46
N GLY A 105 15.82 3.61 -6.48
CA GLY A 105 16.44 2.29 -6.33
C GLY A 105 15.40 1.16 -6.24
N GLY A 106 15.77 -0.02 -5.71
CA GLY A 106 14.83 -1.14 -5.61
C GLY A 106 14.23 -1.59 -6.95
N GLY A 107 14.97 -1.42 -8.04
CA GLY A 107 14.52 -1.71 -9.41
C GLY A 107 13.58 -0.68 -10.04
N PHE A 108 13.43 0.52 -9.48
CA PHE A 108 12.78 1.64 -10.18
C PHE A 108 13.66 2.18 -11.31
N ASP A 109 13.04 2.63 -12.40
CA ASP A 109 13.68 3.19 -13.59
C ASP A 109 13.96 4.71 -13.49
N GLN A 110 13.38 5.35 -12.48
CA GLN A 110 13.55 6.77 -12.17
C GLN A 110 13.31 7.03 -10.68
N THR A 111 13.57 8.26 -10.26
CA THR A 111 13.17 8.76 -8.93
C THR A 111 11.71 9.20 -8.96
N TYR A 112 11.00 8.94 -7.86
CA TYR A 112 9.60 9.33 -7.70
C TYR A 112 9.44 10.21 -6.47
N ARG A 113 8.76 11.34 -6.62
CA ARG A 113 8.45 12.25 -5.51
C ARG A 113 7.10 11.93 -4.89
N PHE A 114 7.03 12.02 -3.57
CA PHE A 114 5.84 11.74 -2.79
C PHE A 114 4.78 12.83 -3.00
N VAL A 115 3.51 12.42 -3.09
CA VAL A 115 2.37 13.30 -3.37
C VAL A 115 1.39 13.31 -2.20
N GLN A 116 0.90 12.14 -1.82
CA GLN A 116 -0.12 11.95 -0.77
C GLN A 116 -0.07 10.52 -0.25
N TYR A 117 -0.70 10.28 0.90
CA TYR A 117 -1.07 8.93 1.28
C TYR A 117 -2.53 8.84 1.71
N HIS A 118 -3.10 7.65 1.61
CA HIS A 118 -4.48 7.36 2.00
C HIS A 118 -4.64 5.91 2.44
N PHE A 119 -5.81 5.57 2.96
CA PHE A 119 -6.05 4.32 3.65
C PHE A 119 -7.24 3.55 3.08
N HIS A 120 -7.16 2.23 3.13
CA HIS A 120 -8.25 1.31 2.84
C HIS A 120 -8.48 0.44 4.08
N TRP A 121 -9.73 0.28 4.51
CA TRP A 121 -10.07 -0.50 5.70
C TRP A 121 -11.45 -1.15 5.59
N GLY A 122 -11.65 -2.17 6.43
CA GLY A 122 -12.89 -2.91 6.54
C GLY A 122 -13.59 -2.69 7.87
N LEU A 123 -14.80 -3.23 7.99
CA LEU A 123 -15.60 -3.13 9.22
C LEU A 123 -15.15 -4.14 10.29
N HIS A 124 -14.40 -5.17 9.88
CA HIS A 124 -13.97 -6.26 10.75
C HIS A 124 -12.46 -6.49 10.66
N ASP A 125 -11.88 -7.12 11.68
CA ASP A 125 -10.42 -7.28 11.82
C ASP A 125 -9.78 -8.26 10.81
N ASN A 126 -10.61 -8.98 10.05
CA ASN A 126 -10.21 -9.98 9.06
C ASN A 126 -10.45 -9.53 7.61
N GLU A 127 -10.79 -8.26 7.39
CA GLU A 127 -10.96 -7.63 6.07
C GLU A 127 -10.49 -6.18 6.10
N GLY A 128 -10.18 -5.60 4.94
CA GLY A 128 -9.90 -4.17 4.82
C GLY A 128 -8.75 -3.80 3.92
N SER A 129 -7.71 -4.63 3.87
CA SER A 129 -6.66 -4.46 2.88
C SER A 129 -7.20 -4.71 1.47
N GLU A 130 -6.64 -4.03 0.49
CA GLU A 130 -6.99 -4.24 -0.91
C GLU A 130 -6.23 -5.44 -1.47
N HIS A 131 -4.90 -5.46 -1.27
CA HIS A 131 -4.10 -6.63 -1.54
C HIS A 131 -4.39 -7.72 -0.52
N THR A 132 -4.19 -8.97 -0.94
CA THR A 132 -4.23 -10.12 -0.05
C THR A 132 -2.91 -10.86 -0.09
N LEU A 133 -2.57 -11.56 0.99
CA LEU A 133 -1.43 -12.48 1.03
C LEU A 133 -1.97 -13.90 1.17
N ALA A 134 -1.73 -14.74 0.16
CA ALA A 134 -2.29 -16.10 0.08
C ALA A 134 -3.82 -16.14 0.30
N GLY A 135 -4.52 -15.16 -0.25
CA GLY A 135 -5.99 -15.00 -0.18
C GLY A 135 -6.50 -14.48 1.16
N LEU A 136 -5.63 -14.01 2.05
CA LEU A 136 -6.02 -13.44 3.34
C LEU A 136 -5.85 -11.93 3.34
N HIS A 137 -6.87 -11.23 3.83
CA HIS A 137 -6.84 -9.80 4.07
C HIS A 137 -6.16 -9.47 5.40
N TYR A 138 -5.62 -8.26 5.45
CA TYR A 138 -5.28 -7.53 6.66
C TYR A 138 -6.43 -6.58 7.03
N PRO A 139 -6.54 -6.13 8.29
CA PRO A 139 -7.57 -5.19 8.73
C PRO A 139 -7.62 -3.86 7.96
N ALA A 140 -6.48 -3.42 7.43
CA ALA A 140 -6.34 -2.19 6.67
C ALA A 140 -5.03 -2.18 5.86
N GLU A 141 -4.96 -1.28 4.88
CA GLU A 141 -3.79 -1.04 4.03
C GLU A 141 -3.60 0.46 3.79
N LEU A 142 -2.36 0.90 3.86
CA LEU A 142 -1.92 2.26 3.56
C LEU A 142 -1.28 2.30 2.18
N HIS A 143 -1.61 3.32 1.39
CA HIS A 143 -0.96 3.61 0.11
C HIS A 143 -0.22 4.95 0.17
N LEU A 144 1.10 4.92 -0.03
CA LEU A 144 1.92 6.12 -0.25
C LEU A 144 2.12 6.32 -1.75
N VAL A 145 1.56 7.39 -2.29
CA VAL A 145 1.51 7.66 -3.73
C VAL A 145 2.64 8.61 -4.14
N HIS A 146 3.33 8.25 -5.22
CA HIS A 146 4.43 9.01 -5.77
C HIS A 146 4.31 9.17 -7.28
N GLU A 147 4.83 10.27 -7.80
CA GLU A 147 4.89 10.57 -9.24
C GLU A 147 6.35 10.59 -9.74
N GLY A 148 6.56 10.09 -10.95
CA GLY A 148 7.90 10.05 -11.55
C GLY A 148 8.46 11.44 -11.84
N LEU A 149 9.72 11.70 -11.48
CA LEU A 149 10.38 12.97 -11.74
C LEU A 149 10.69 13.18 -13.23
N THR A 150 11.07 12.11 -13.93
CA THR A 150 11.41 12.15 -15.37
C THR A 150 10.18 11.95 -16.23
N ASN A 151 9.28 11.03 -15.86
CA ASN A 151 8.00 10.80 -16.51
C ASN A 151 6.86 10.84 -15.47
N PRO A 152 6.16 11.98 -15.33
CA PRO A 152 5.06 12.16 -14.38
C PRO A 152 3.85 11.25 -14.62
N ASN A 153 3.70 10.69 -15.82
CA ASN A 153 2.61 9.75 -16.11
C ASN A 153 2.83 8.36 -15.51
N LYS A 154 4.04 8.07 -14.99
CA LYS A 154 4.33 6.86 -14.24
C LYS A 154 4.13 7.14 -12.75
N ILE A 155 3.32 6.31 -12.11
CA ILE A 155 3.04 6.40 -10.68
C ILE A 155 3.74 5.24 -9.97
N ALA A 156 4.29 5.51 -8.78
CA ALA A 156 4.75 4.47 -7.88
C ALA A 156 3.93 4.52 -6.60
N VAL A 157 3.38 3.37 -6.19
CA VAL A 157 2.64 3.26 -4.92
C VAL A 157 3.35 2.27 -4.01
N VAL A 158 3.67 2.74 -2.80
CA VAL A 158 4.13 1.88 -1.72
C VAL A 158 2.92 1.49 -0.87
N GLY A 159 2.57 0.20 -0.90
CA GLY A 159 1.50 -0.36 -0.09
C GLY A 159 2.05 -0.98 1.20
N VAL A 160 1.39 -0.71 2.31
CA VAL A 160 1.76 -1.21 3.63
C VAL A 160 0.55 -1.80 4.33
N PHE A 161 0.63 -3.07 4.68
CA PHE A 161 -0.42 -3.72 5.47
C PHE A 161 -0.37 -3.28 6.94
N PHE A 162 -1.53 -3.18 7.57
CA PHE A 162 -1.66 -3.00 9.01
C PHE A 162 -2.07 -4.29 9.73
N VAL A 163 -1.44 -4.56 10.86
CA VAL A 163 -1.85 -5.61 11.81
C VAL A 163 -2.18 -5.00 13.16
N LEU A 164 -3.10 -5.63 13.87
CA LEU A 164 -3.50 -5.20 15.21
C LEU A 164 -2.47 -5.64 16.25
N GLY A 165 -2.08 -4.71 17.12
CA GLY A 165 -1.22 -4.91 18.28
C GLY A 165 -1.25 -3.67 19.18
N ASP A 166 -0.16 -3.42 19.92
CA ASP A 166 -0.11 -2.40 20.98
C ASP A 166 0.81 -1.20 20.63
N ASP A 167 1.24 -1.07 19.38
CA ASP A 167 2.02 0.09 18.90
C ASP A 167 1.06 1.12 18.26
N ASP A 168 1.12 2.36 18.73
CA ASP A 168 0.28 3.46 18.26
C ASP A 168 1.04 4.49 17.42
N LYS A 169 2.36 4.33 17.25
CA LYS A 169 3.21 5.34 16.61
C LYS A 169 2.77 5.63 15.17
N ALA A 170 2.40 4.58 14.45
CA ALA A 170 2.13 4.64 13.02
C ALA A 170 0.94 5.53 12.65
N LEU A 171 -0.08 5.65 13.51
CA LEU A 171 -1.29 6.46 13.22
C LEU A 171 -1.51 7.59 14.23
N HIS A 172 -0.50 7.90 15.04
CA HIS A 172 -0.64 8.81 16.18
C HIS A 172 -1.20 10.17 15.75
N GLN A 173 -0.58 10.82 14.76
CA GLN A 173 -0.97 12.17 14.32
C GLN A 173 -2.36 12.18 13.69
N GLU A 174 -2.66 11.19 12.86
CA GLU A 174 -3.96 11.08 12.17
C GLU A 174 -5.09 10.93 13.20
N CYS A 175 -4.89 10.08 14.21
CA CYS A 175 -5.90 9.81 15.24
C CYS A 175 -6.24 11.04 16.11
N THR A 176 -5.38 12.06 16.16
CA THR A 176 -5.70 13.32 16.87
C THR A 176 -6.80 14.15 16.20
N VAL A 177 -7.08 13.88 14.93
CA VAL A 177 -7.96 14.70 14.07
C VAL A 177 -9.09 13.91 13.42
N LEU A 178 -9.04 12.57 13.37
CA LEU A 178 -10.09 11.74 12.74
C LEU A 178 -11.51 12.03 13.25
N ASN A 179 -11.69 12.24 14.56
CA ASN A 179 -13.00 12.57 15.14
C ASN A 179 -13.57 13.94 14.73
N LYS A 180 -12.81 14.74 13.98
CA LYS A 180 -13.22 16.05 13.47
C LYS A 180 -13.51 16.05 11.97
N ILE A 181 -13.33 14.90 11.30
CA ILE A 181 -13.54 14.72 9.86
C ILE A 181 -14.44 13.51 9.58
N ILE A 182 -15.45 13.31 10.43
CA ILE A 182 -16.36 12.17 10.37
C ILE A 182 -17.07 12.11 9.02
N ASP A 183 -17.58 13.23 8.54
CA ASP A 183 -18.37 13.29 7.31
C ASP A 183 -17.51 13.68 6.10
N PRO A 184 -17.90 13.28 4.88
CA PRO A 184 -17.22 13.64 3.65
C PRO A 184 -17.04 15.16 3.52
N THR A 185 -15.97 15.55 2.81
CA THR A 185 -15.52 16.94 2.56
C THR A 185 -14.96 17.67 3.77
N GLN A 186 -15.11 17.13 4.98
CA GLN A 186 -14.47 17.70 6.17
C GLN A 186 -12.96 17.49 6.12
N SER A 187 -12.22 18.56 6.40
CA SER A 187 -10.77 18.55 6.47
C SER A 187 -10.25 19.22 7.75
N GLN A 188 -9.01 18.88 8.11
CA GLN A 188 -8.30 19.48 9.23
C GLN A 188 -6.82 19.70 8.88
N PRO A 189 -6.18 20.74 9.43
CA PRO A 189 -4.73 20.82 9.41
C PRO A 189 -4.14 19.67 10.24
N ILE A 190 -3.06 19.10 9.74
CA ILE A 190 -2.30 18.05 10.44
C ILE A 190 -0.82 18.43 10.43
N GLN A 191 -0.11 18.12 11.52
CA GLN A 191 1.26 18.55 11.75
C GLN A 191 2.10 17.37 12.23
N GLU A 192 3.43 17.56 12.26
CA GLU A 192 4.37 16.57 12.80
C GLU A 192 4.27 15.18 12.13
N ILE A 193 3.85 15.13 10.86
CA ILE A 193 3.76 13.88 10.10
C ILE A 193 5.17 13.42 9.76
N VAL A 194 5.52 12.20 10.17
CA VAL A 194 6.78 11.54 9.79
C VAL A 194 6.44 10.33 8.93
N LEU A 195 6.86 10.34 7.66
CA LEU A 195 6.54 9.25 6.73
C LEU A 195 7.27 7.95 7.06
N ASN A 196 8.43 8.02 7.71
CA ASN A 196 9.15 6.82 8.12
C ASN A 196 8.38 6.00 9.18
N ASP A 197 7.51 6.64 9.97
CA ASP A 197 6.61 5.96 10.91
C ASP A 197 5.47 5.21 10.20
N LYS A 198 5.29 5.48 8.90
CA LYS A 198 4.34 4.81 8.02
C LYS A 198 4.97 3.66 7.23
N LEU A 199 6.22 3.31 7.53
CA LEU A 199 6.95 2.19 6.91
C LEU A 199 7.33 1.12 7.94
N PRO A 200 7.39 -0.16 7.53
CA PRO A 200 7.88 -1.22 8.42
C PRO A 200 9.36 -1.00 8.75
N LYS A 201 9.79 -1.47 9.93
CA LYS A 201 11.17 -1.34 10.39
C LYS A 201 12.15 -2.05 9.45
N ASN A 202 11.78 -3.23 8.95
CA ASN A 202 12.54 -3.93 7.93
C ASN A 202 11.92 -3.71 6.55
N ARG A 203 12.71 -3.14 5.65
CA ARG A 203 12.33 -2.76 4.29
C ARG A 203 13.10 -3.53 3.23
N LYS A 204 13.81 -4.61 3.63
CA LYS A 204 14.66 -5.36 2.70
C LYS A 204 13.82 -6.09 1.65
N SER A 205 12.78 -6.80 2.09
CA SER A 205 11.97 -7.67 1.23
C SER A 205 10.60 -7.06 0.92
N PHE A 206 10.26 -7.00 -0.36
CA PHE A 206 8.99 -6.44 -0.85
C PHE A 206 8.55 -7.10 -2.15
N TRP A 207 7.26 -7.06 -2.41
CA TRP A 207 6.65 -7.47 -3.67
C TRP A 207 6.65 -6.31 -4.65
N ARG A 208 6.85 -6.62 -5.94
CA ARG A 208 6.85 -5.65 -7.03
C ARG A 208 6.04 -6.20 -8.20
N TYR A 209 5.15 -5.38 -8.75
CA TYR A 209 4.43 -5.68 -10.00
C TYR A 209 3.90 -4.40 -10.66
N MET A 210 3.60 -4.48 -11.96
CA MET A 210 2.92 -3.41 -12.71
C MET A 210 1.41 -3.58 -12.61
N GLY A 211 0.71 -2.52 -12.25
CA GLY A 211 -0.71 -2.55 -11.97
C GLY A 211 -1.42 -1.24 -12.27
N SER A 212 -2.55 -1.04 -11.61
CA SER A 212 -3.40 0.13 -11.79
C SER A 212 -3.59 0.92 -10.50
N LEU A 213 -4.22 2.09 -10.63
CA LEU A 213 -4.94 2.69 -9.52
C LEU A 213 -6.06 1.73 -9.06
N THR A 214 -6.31 1.68 -7.75
CA THR A 214 -7.36 0.84 -7.16
C THR A 214 -8.69 1.57 -7.01
N THR A 215 -8.77 2.81 -7.49
CA THR A 215 -9.99 3.60 -7.62
C THR A 215 -10.11 4.13 -9.04
N PRO A 216 -11.31 4.52 -9.50
CA PRO A 216 -11.48 5.22 -10.78
C PRO A 216 -10.51 6.41 -10.91
N PRO A 217 -9.90 6.62 -12.08
CA PRO A 217 -10.19 5.97 -13.37
C PRO A 217 -9.53 4.61 -13.62
N CYS A 218 -8.98 3.94 -12.59
CA CYS A 218 -8.41 2.59 -12.70
C CYS A 218 -7.23 2.48 -13.70
N SER A 219 -6.52 3.57 -13.94
CA SER A 219 -5.43 3.65 -14.92
C SER A 219 -4.28 2.69 -14.63
N GLU A 220 -3.86 1.93 -15.63
CA GLU A 220 -2.79 0.92 -15.57
C GLU A 220 -1.38 1.52 -15.69
N VAL A 221 -1.06 2.44 -14.77
CA VAL A 221 0.18 3.24 -14.80
C VAL A 221 1.01 3.11 -13.52
N VAL A 222 0.65 2.16 -12.65
CA VAL A 222 1.20 2.07 -11.30
C VAL A 222 2.24 0.97 -11.18
N THR A 223 3.43 1.33 -10.73
CA THR A 223 4.42 0.37 -10.23
C THR A 223 4.20 0.17 -8.74
N TRP A 224 3.65 -0.99 -8.36
CA TRP A 224 3.34 -1.32 -6.97
C TRP A 224 4.55 -1.85 -6.22
N THR A 225 4.73 -1.40 -4.98
CA THR A 225 5.70 -1.94 -4.02
C THR A 225 4.98 -2.28 -2.72
N ILE A 226 4.80 -3.57 -2.41
CA ILE A 226 4.15 -3.99 -1.16
C ILE A 226 5.18 -4.58 -0.22
N PHE A 227 5.38 -4.00 0.96
CA PHE A 227 6.31 -4.58 1.92
C PHE A 227 5.82 -5.92 2.46
N THR A 228 6.75 -6.85 2.67
CA THR A 228 6.42 -8.16 3.25
C THR A 228 6.06 -8.05 4.74
N GLU A 229 6.69 -7.13 5.46
CA GLU A 229 6.39 -6.85 6.86
C GLU A 229 5.26 -5.80 6.97
N PRO A 230 4.21 -6.08 7.77
CA PRO A 230 3.18 -5.10 8.08
C PRO A 230 3.66 -4.12 9.16
N ILE A 231 2.89 -3.05 9.35
CA ILE A 231 3.02 -2.16 10.51
C ILE A 231 1.97 -2.50 11.55
N VAL A 232 2.32 -2.33 12.82
CA VAL A 232 1.39 -2.54 13.94
C VAL A 232 0.61 -1.25 14.21
N ILE A 233 -0.71 -1.39 14.38
CA ILE A 233 -1.60 -0.33 14.85
C ILE A 233 -2.48 -0.87 15.98
N THR A 234 -3.03 0.01 16.80
CA THR A 234 -3.94 -0.40 17.87
C THR A 234 -5.39 -0.56 17.37
N LYS A 235 -6.18 -1.34 18.12
CA LYS A 235 -7.63 -1.48 17.86
C LYS A 235 -8.38 -0.16 18.00
N SER A 236 -8.01 0.68 18.97
CA SER A 236 -8.64 1.99 19.19
C SER A 236 -8.37 2.93 18.02
N GLN A 237 -7.17 2.90 17.44
CA GLN A 237 -6.87 3.68 16.24
C GLN A 237 -7.73 3.22 15.05
N LEU A 238 -7.79 1.91 14.79
CA LEU A 238 -8.62 1.40 13.69
C LEU A 238 -10.13 1.68 13.90
N ALA A 239 -10.60 1.72 15.15
CA ALA A 239 -11.98 2.08 15.46
C ALA A 239 -12.33 3.52 15.04
N LEU A 240 -11.37 4.46 15.07
CA LEU A 240 -11.60 5.83 14.59
C LEU A 240 -11.89 5.87 13.09
N PHE A 241 -11.18 5.07 12.29
CA PHE A 241 -11.46 4.93 10.85
C PHE A 241 -12.84 4.33 10.60
N ARG A 242 -13.24 3.34 11.40
CA ARG A 242 -14.56 2.69 11.33
C ARG A 242 -15.71 3.57 11.84
N ASN A 243 -15.45 4.79 12.31
CA ASN A 243 -16.48 5.77 12.66
C ASN A 243 -16.72 6.80 11.54
N LEU A 244 -15.92 6.78 10.47
CA LEU A 244 -16.04 7.74 9.38
C LEU A 244 -17.18 7.36 8.44
N HIS A 245 -17.80 8.37 7.83
CA HIS A 245 -18.86 8.19 6.85
C HIS A 245 -18.36 8.38 5.41
N ASP A 246 -18.95 7.64 4.48
CA ASP A 246 -18.79 7.82 3.04
C ASP A 246 -19.79 8.85 2.48
N LYS A 247 -19.73 9.08 1.15
CA LYS A 247 -20.61 10.03 0.45
C LYS A 247 -22.11 9.71 0.57
N THR A 248 -22.47 8.48 0.91
CA THR A 248 -23.85 8.04 1.11
C THR A 248 -24.32 8.20 2.56
N GLY A 249 -23.42 8.63 3.46
CA GLY A 249 -23.70 8.80 4.89
C GLY A 249 -23.59 7.50 5.69
N HIS A 250 -23.16 6.40 5.07
CA HIS A 250 -22.94 5.13 5.75
C HIS A 250 -21.54 5.04 6.33
N THR A 251 -21.35 4.17 7.33
CA THR A 251 -20.02 3.82 7.83
C THR A 251 -19.13 3.32 6.69
N MET A 252 -17.99 3.99 6.52
CA MET A 252 -17.11 3.77 5.38
C MET A 252 -16.44 2.39 5.44
N LYS A 253 -16.58 1.66 4.33
CA LYS A 253 -15.79 0.46 3.97
C LYS A 253 -15.29 0.67 2.54
N ASN A 254 -13.99 0.74 2.37
CA ASN A 254 -13.44 1.35 1.17
C ASN A 254 -12.29 0.55 0.54
N PHE A 255 -12.51 -0.71 0.19
CA PHE A 255 -11.47 -1.50 -0.50
C PHE A 255 -12.04 -2.24 -1.70
N ARG A 256 -11.30 -2.18 -2.81
CA ARG A 256 -11.61 -2.90 -4.05
C ARG A 256 -11.28 -4.39 -3.89
N PRO A 257 -12.13 -5.30 -4.39
CA PRO A 257 -11.81 -6.73 -4.45
C PRO A 257 -10.55 -7.02 -5.28
N VAL A 258 -9.89 -8.14 -5.00
CA VAL A 258 -8.74 -8.60 -5.79
C VAL A 258 -9.09 -8.85 -7.26
N GLN A 259 -8.21 -8.42 -8.14
CA GLN A 259 -8.28 -8.56 -9.58
C GLN A 259 -7.39 -9.72 -10.05
N LYS A 260 -7.64 -10.23 -11.25
CA LYS A 260 -6.89 -11.36 -11.81
C LYS A 260 -5.46 -10.95 -12.15
N LEU A 261 -4.48 -11.78 -11.80
CA LEU A 261 -3.07 -11.53 -12.13
C LEU A 261 -2.82 -11.52 -13.66
N TYR A 262 -3.56 -12.34 -14.42
CA TYR A 262 -3.34 -12.59 -15.84
C TYR A 262 -1.87 -12.95 -16.11
N SER A 263 -1.26 -12.39 -17.16
CA SER A 263 0.12 -12.69 -17.58
C SER A 263 1.17 -11.83 -16.86
N ARG A 264 0.79 -11.06 -15.84
CA ARG A 264 1.73 -10.19 -15.12
C ARG A 264 2.69 -11.01 -14.26
N GLU A 265 3.95 -10.58 -14.26
CA GLU A 265 4.98 -11.12 -13.39
C GLU A 265 4.85 -10.48 -12.00
N LEU A 266 4.64 -11.30 -10.97
CA LEU A 266 4.78 -10.89 -9.57
C LEU A 266 6.23 -11.18 -9.14
N GLN A 267 6.93 -10.15 -8.66
CA GLN A 267 8.31 -10.26 -8.22
C GLN A 267 8.37 -10.16 -6.69
N LEU A 268 9.24 -10.95 -6.06
CA LEU A 268 9.60 -10.81 -4.65
C LEU A 268 11.09 -10.48 -4.56
N MET A 269 11.32 -9.23 -4.19
CA MET A 269 12.63 -8.62 -4.12
C MET A 269 13.33 -9.00 -2.82
N ASN A 270 14.60 -9.38 -2.90
CA ASN A 270 15.51 -9.61 -1.78
C ASN A 270 14.90 -10.50 -0.68
N ILE A 271 14.50 -11.72 -1.06
CA ILE A 271 13.78 -12.64 -0.16
C ILE A 271 14.56 -12.95 1.14
N ASP A 272 13.89 -12.76 2.28
CA ASP A 272 14.28 -13.30 3.58
C ASP A 272 13.33 -14.44 3.97
N PHE A 273 13.75 -15.68 3.68
CA PHE A 273 12.92 -16.87 3.86
C PHE A 273 12.46 -17.08 5.31
N ILE A 274 13.31 -16.77 6.29
CA ILE A 274 13.02 -17.02 7.71
C ILE A 274 11.88 -16.10 8.17
N ARG A 275 11.97 -14.81 7.84
CA ARG A 275 10.96 -13.83 8.23
C ARG A 275 9.65 -14.03 7.49
N LEU A 276 9.71 -14.25 6.18
CA LEU A 276 8.53 -14.41 5.36
C LEU A 276 7.71 -15.64 5.77
N PHE A 277 8.39 -16.75 6.11
CA PHE A 277 7.75 -17.94 6.66
C PHE A 277 6.99 -17.64 7.96
N GLY A 278 7.60 -16.90 8.88
CA GLY A 278 6.96 -16.51 10.15
C GLY A 278 5.66 -15.72 9.93
N ILE A 279 5.66 -14.79 8.99
CA ILE A 279 4.50 -13.95 8.65
C ILE A 279 3.36 -14.81 8.07
N ILE A 280 3.67 -15.69 7.13
CA ILE A 280 2.67 -16.54 6.48
C ILE A 280 2.10 -17.56 7.44
N ALA A 281 2.94 -18.20 8.25
CA ALA A 281 2.50 -19.14 9.27
C ALA A 281 1.56 -18.46 10.27
N PHE A 282 1.87 -17.23 10.68
CA PHE A 282 1.00 -16.42 11.55
C PHE A 282 -0.36 -16.14 10.91
N GLN A 283 -0.39 -15.74 9.63
CA GLN A 283 -1.65 -15.50 8.90
C GLN A 283 -2.48 -16.79 8.73
N HIS A 284 -1.83 -17.90 8.40
CA HIS A 284 -2.52 -19.19 8.27
C HIS A 284 -3.09 -19.69 9.62
N ARG A 285 -2.40 -19.42 10.73
CA ARG A 285 -2.91 -19.71 12.09
C ARG A 285 -4.18 -18.90 12.38
N LYS A 286 -4.23 -17.62 12.00
CA LYS A 286 -5.46 -16.81 12.12
C LYS A 286 -6.63 -17.42 11.34
N ARG A 287 -6.40 -17.89 10.11
CA ARG A 287 -7.42 -18.56 9.28
C ARG A 287 -7.96 -19.85 9.89
N THR A 288 -7.09 -20.66 10.49
CA THR A 288 -7.48 -21.94 11.11
C THR A 288 -8.22 -21.74 12.44
N LEU A 289 -7.84 -20.73 13.22
CA LEU A 289 -8.55 -20.33 14.44
C LEU A 289 -9.93 -19.72 14.14
N THR A 290 -10.11 -18.97 13.05
CA THR A 290 -11.44 -18.47 12.65
C THR A 290 -12.36 -19.59 12.16
N LYS A 291 -11.81 -20.63 11.51
CA LYS A 291 -12.58 -21.80 11.05
C LYS A 291 -12.96 -22.77 12.18
N ARG A 292 -12.19 -22.83 13.27
CA ARG A 292 -12.50 -23.64 14.46
C ARG A 292 -13.02 -22.74 15.56
N LYS A 293 -14.36 -22.62 15.68
CA LYS A 293 -15.03 -21.95 16.82
C LYS A 293 -14.36 -22.34 18.15
N LEU A 294 -14.11 -21.33 18.99
CA LEU A 294 -13.47 -21.37 20.31
C LEU A 294 -13.38 -22.75 20.99
N GLN A 295 -12.15 -23.19 21.27
CA GLN A 295 -11.82 -23.81 22.55
C GLN A 295 -10.58 -23.11 23.10
N LEU A 296 -10.73 -22.53 24.30
CA LEU A 296 -9.68 -21.88 25.08
C LEU A 296 -8.44 -22.76 25.17
N LEU A 297 -7.25 -22.16 25.07
CA LEU A 297 -6.15 -22.41 26.00
C LEU A 297 -5.04 -21.36 25.79
N CYS A 298 -4.85 -20.53 26.81
CA CYS A 298 -3.67 -19.69 26.97
C CYS A 298 -2.42 -20.57 26.97
N PHE A 299 -1.46 -20.27 26.10
CA PHE A 299 -0.09 -20.78 26.24
C PHE A 299 0.87 -19.60 26.21
N LYS A 300 1.56 -19.39 27.33
CA LYS A 300 2.69 -18.45 27.46
C LYS A 300 3.84 -18.92 26.54
N PRO A 301 4.67 -18.01 26.03
CA PRO A 301 5.73 -18.37 25.10
C PRO A 301 6.92 -18.94 25.88
N THR A 302 7.10 -20.27 25.84
CA THR A 302 8.39 -20.88 26.14
C THR A 302 8.94 -21.53 24.89
N LYS A 303 10.19 -21.17 24.59
CA LYS A 303 11.06 -21.72 23.54
C LYS A 303 10.92 -23.24 23.46
N ILE A 304 10.25 -23.76 22.44
CA ILE A 304 10.44 -25.08 21.83
C ILE A 304 9.70 -25.00 20.48
N TYR A 305 10.40 -25.21 19.37
CA TYR A 305 9.78 -25.37 18.06
C TYR A 305 8.99 -26.69 18.07
N PRO A 306 7.64 -26.70 17.98
CA PRO A 306 6.95 -27.97 17.79
C PRO A 306 7.09 -28.36 16.32
N LYS A 307 7.47 -29.63 16.07
CA LYS A 307 7.29 -30.29 14.77
C LYS A 307 5.83 -30.13 14.34
N ILE A 308 5.56 -29.22 13.40
CA ILE A 308 4.26 -29.12 12.75
C ILE A 308 4.21 -30.21 11.68
N ILE A 309 3.42 -31.25 11.93
CA ILE A 309 3.10 -32.27 10.93
C ILE A 309 2.11 -31.64 9.94
N TRP A 310 2.57 -31.35 8.73
CA TRP A 310 1.72 -30.90 7.64
C TRP A 310 1.09 -32.11 6.95
N HIS A 311 -0.24 -32.15 6.85
CA HIS A 311 -0.93 -33.12 5.98
C HIS A 311 -0.64 -32.76 4.51
N ARG A 312 -0.23 -33.76 3.72
CA ARG A 312 0.32 -33.68 2.35
C ARG A 312 -0.61 -33.14 1.23
N ASN A 313 -1.72 -32.47 1.55
CA ASN A 313 -2.79 -32.19 0.58
C ASN A 313 -2.90 -30.71 0.12
N SER A 314 -1.85 -29.90 0.24
CA SER A 314 -1.81 -28.59 -0.43
C SER A 314 -0.53 -28.38 -1.24
N SER A 315 -0.62 -27.72 -2.39
CA SER A 315 0.54 -27.38 -3.24
C SER A 315 1.61 -26.59 -2.47
N LEU A 316 1.18 -25.74 -1.51
CA LEU A 316 2.06 -25.07 -0.55
C LEU A 316 2.84 -26.06 0.33
N SER A 317 2.20 -27.14 0.83
CA SER A 317 2.87 -28.14 1.67
C SER A 317 3.96 -28.91 0.93
N HIS A 318 3.76 -29.17 -0.37
CA HIS A 318 4.74 -29.87 -1.20
C HIS A 318 5.94 -28.98 -1.50
N TYR A 319 5.70 -27.74 -1.92
CA TYR A 319 6.75 -26.75 -2.17
C TYR A 319 7.56 -26.43 -0.89
N MET A 320 6.88 -26.41 0.26
CA MET A 320 7.51 -26.12 1.55
C MET A 320 8.30 -27.30 2.13
N CYS A 321 7.86 -28.54 1.94
CA CYS A 321 8.68 -29.72 2.26
C CYS A 321 9.94 -29.77 1.40
N SER A 322 9.87 -29.42 0.10
CA SER A 322 11.06 -29.45 -0.78
C SER A 322 12.13 -28.41 -0.41
N ILE A 323 11.73 -27.26 0.16
CA ILE A 323 12.66 -26.23 0.64
C ILE A 323 13.29 -26.64 1.98
N LEU A 324 12.48 -27.14 2.92
CA LEU A 324 12.97 -27.58 4.24
C LEU A 324 13.84 -28.85 4.17
N ASP A 325 13.60 -29.73 3.21
CA ASP A 325 14.41 -30.94 2.97
C ASP A 325 15.71 -30.66 2.18
N GLY A 326 16.02 -29.40 1.85
CA GLY A 326 17.25 -29.03 1.12
C GLY A 326 17.34 -29.61 -0.30
N ARG A 327 16.21 -30.00 -0.91
CA ARG A 327 16.16 -30.61 -2.26
C ARG A 327 16.20 -29.58 -3.38
N ILE A 328 16.00 -28.31 -3.07
CA ILE A 328 16.26 -27.18 -3.98
C ILE A 328 17.62 -26.61 -3.56
N LYS A 329 18.69 -27.10 -4.18
CA LYS A 329 20.02 -26.52 -4.02
C LYS A 329 20.09 -25.21 -4.80
N ASN A 330 20.82 -24.24 -4.25
CA ASN A 330 21.20 -22.97 -4.87
C ASN A 330 21.35 -23.11 -6.39
N VAL A 331 20.58 -22.35 -7.15
CA VAL A 331 20.86 -22.17 -8.57
C VAL A 331 22.09 -21.26 -8.63
N GLU A 332 23.27 -21.87 -8.74
CA GLU A 332 24.47 -21.18 -9.21
C GLU A 332 24.18 -20.65 -10.62
N MET A 333 24.34 -19.34 -10.80
CA MET A 333 24.26 -18.71 -12.11
C MET A 333 25.45 -19.18 -12.94
N ASN A 334 25.20 -19.96 -13.98
CA ASN A 334 26.18 -20.19 -15.05
C ASN A 334 26.42 -18.87 -15.78
N THR A 335 27.55 -18.24 -15.51
CA THR A 335 28.13 -17.22 -16.40
C THR A 335 28.93 -17.94 -17.48
N SER A 336 28.32 -18.18 -18.63
CA SER A 336 29.05 -18.51 -19.86
C SER A 336 28.65 -17.52 -20.94
N ASN A 337 29.55 -16.58 -21.21
CA ASN A 337 29.54 -15.65 -22.32
C ASN A 337 29.86 -16.45 -23.61
N PRO A 338 29.15 -16.29 -24.73
CA PRO A 338 29.65 -16.80 -26.00
C PRO A 338 30.64 -15.81 -26.62
N ALA A 339 31.70 -16.38 -27.19
CA ALA A 339 32.73 -15.70 -27.98
C ALA A 339 32.19 -15.21 -29.33
#